data_AF-A0A1G9XXR3-F1
#
_entry.id   AF-A0A1G9XXR3-F1
#
_cell.length_a   1.000
_cell.length_b   1.000
_cell.length_c   1.000
_cell.angle_alpha   90.00
_cell.angle_beta   90.00
_cell.angle_gamma   90.00
#
_symmetry.space_group_name_H-M   'P 1'
#
loop_
_entity.id
_entity.type
_entity.pdbx_description
1 polymer ?
#
loop_
_entity_poly.entity_id
_entity_poly.type
_entity_poly.pdbx_seq_one_letter_code
_entity_poly.pdbx_strand_id
1 'polypeptide(L)'
;TRAAAWFAAHGVTLRRVLTDNAKSYRVGRAWIAVCAQLGIGRRFIKPGRPWTNGKAERFNRTLQTEWAYATAWSCNDERTAALDSWLTHYNTSRSHSALGGRPPISRLAA
;
A
#
# COMPACT_ATOMS: atom_id res chain seq x y z
N THR A 1 13.73 -2.95 -0.66
CA THR A 1 12.83 -2.02 -1.39
C THR A 1 12.35 -0.92 -0.46
N ARG A 2 11.87 0.22 -0.99
CA ARG A 2 11.38 1.37 -0.18
C ARG A 2 10.33 0.98 0.86
N ALA A 3 9.32 0.21 0.45
CA ALA A 3 8.26 -0.24 1.36
C ALA A 3 8.79 -1.16 2.46
N ALA A 4 9.66 -2.12 2.14
CA ALA A 4 10.24 -3.02 3.14
C ALA A 4 11.09 -2.27 4.18
N ALA A 5 11.87 -1.27 3.73
CA ALA A 5 12.65 -0.42 4.63
C ALA A 5 11.73 0.40 5.56
N TRP A 6 10.65 0.97 5.03
CA TRP A 6 9.67 1.70 5.84
C TRP A 6 9.05 0.80 6.93
N PHE A 7 8.60 -0.41 6.58
CA PHE A 7 8.04 -1.34 7.57
C PHE A 7 9.07 -1.76 8.62
N ALA A 8 10.31 -2.05 8.22
CA ALA A 8 11.39 -2.40 9.14
C ALA A 8 11.71 -1.26 10.12
N ALA A 9 11.73 0.00 9.66
CA ALA A 9 11.92 1.17 10.51
C ALA A 9 10.81 1.37 11.55
N HIS A 10 9.64 0.75 11.35
CA HIS A 10 8.51 0.76 12.27
C HIS A 10 8.35 -0.58 13.02
N GLY A 11 9.41 -1.39 13.11
CA GLY A 11 9.41 -2.67 13.86
C GLY A 11 8.60 -3.79 13.20
N VAL A 12 8.13 -3.61 11.95
CA VAL A 12 7.30 -4.60 11.27
C VAL A 12 8.17 -5.55 10.44
N THR A 13 8.15 -6.84 10.81
CA THR A 13 8.74 -7.90 9.99
C THR A 13 7.75 -8.37 8.92
N LEU A 14 8.05 -8.11 7.65
CA LEU A 14 7.25 -8.60 6.53
C LEU A 14 7.40 -10.11 6.40
N ARG A 15 6.28 -10.85 6.50
CA ARG A 15 6.28 -12.31 6.30
C ARG A 15 5.69 -12.72 4.96
N ARG A 16 4.63 -12.05 4.54
CA ARG A 16 3.86 -12.40 3.33
C ARG A 16 3.18 -11.17 2.75
N VAL A 17 2.95 -11.16 1.44
CA VAL A 17 2.14 -10.14 0.74
C VAL A 17 0.98 -10.83 0.04
N LEU A 18 -0.24 -10.31 0.25
CA LEU A 18 -1.46 -10.75 -0.44
C LEU A 18 -1.68 -9.87 -1.67
N THR A 19 -1.85 -10.49 -2.84
CA THR A 19 -2.19 -9.81 -4.09
C THR A 19 -3.39 -10.45 -4.77
N ASP A 20 -3.93 -9.80 -5.79
CA ASP A 20 -4.84 -10.45 -6.73
C ASP A 20 -4.11 -11.50 -7.61
N ASN A 21 -4.85 -12.09 -8.57
CA ASN A 21 -4.33 -13.12 -9.47
C ASN A 21 -3.80 -12.57 -10.82
N ALA A 22 -3.52 -11.27 -10.93
CA ALA A 22 -2.95 -10.71 -12.16
C ALA A 22 -1.62 -11.40 -12.53
N LYS A 23 -1.34 -11.52 -13.84
CA LYS A 23 -0.15 -12.21 -14.35
C LYS A 23 1.16 -11.61 -13.81
N SER A 24 1.18 -10.29 -13.59
CA SER A 24 2.31 -9.58 -12.96
C SER A 24 2.70 -10.17 -11.61
N TYR A 25 1.73 -10.57 -10.78
CA TYR A 25 1.98 -11.18 -9.47
C TYR A 25 2.15 -12.71 -9.51
N ARG A 26 1.50 -13.39 -10.47
CA ARG A 26 1.57 -14.86 -10.58
C ARG A 26 2.89 -15.33 -11.19
N VAL A 27 3.29 -14.72 -12.30
CA VAL A 27 4.41 -15.19 -13.15
C VAL A 27 5.44 -14.10 -13.46
N GLY A 28 5.24 -12.88 -12.99
CA GLY A 28 6.19 -11.78 -13.20
C GLY A 28 7.52 -12.06 -12.50
N ARG A 29 8.61 -12.10 -13.28
CA ARG A 29 9.96 -12.43 -12.80
C ARG A 29 10.46 -11.43 -11.75
N ALA A 30 10.25 -10.13 -11.97
CA ALA A 30 10.68 -9.09 -11.02
C ALA A 30 10.01 -9.23 -9.66
N TRP A 31 8.71 -9.54 -9.63
CA TRP A 31 7.96 -9.78 -8.40
C TRP A 31 8.42 -11.04 -7.67
N ILE A 32 8.66 -12.13 -8.40
CA ILE A 32 9.20 -13.37 -7.84
C ILE A 32 10.58 -13.13 -7.22
N ALA A 33 11.47 -12.46 -7.96
CA ALA A 33 12.83 -12.17 -7.52
C ALA A 33 12.86 -11.30 -6.26
N VAL A 34 12.08 -10.21 -6.22
CA VAL A 34 12.06 -9.34 -5.03
C VAL A 34 11.47 -10.05 -3.81
N CYS A 35 10.48 -10.93 -4.00
CA CYS A 35 9.93 -11.71 -2.89
C CYS A 35 10.95 -12.69 -2.34
N ALA A 36 11.69 -13.38 -3.22
CA ALA A 36 12.75 -14.28 -2.81
C ALA A 36 13.89 -13.54 -2.09
N GLN A 37 14.33 -12.40 -2.63
CA GLN A 37 15.38 -11.57 -2.04
C GLN A 37 15.00 -11.08 -0.62
N LEU A 38 13.73 -10.74 -0.40
CA LEU A 38 13.23 -10.27 0.89
C LEU A 38 12.75 -11.40 1.82
N GLY A 39 12.80 -12.67 1.39
CA GLY A 39 12.28 -13.80 2.17
C GLY A 39 10.77 -13.76 2.44
N ILE A 40 9.98 -13.06 1.60
CA ILE A 40 8.54 -12.89 1.81
C ILE A 40 7.73 -13.92 1.03
N GLY A 41 6.72 -14.50 1.67
CA GLY A 41 5.78 -15.41 1.02
C GLY A 41 4.78 -14.67 0.12
N ARG A 42 4.58 -15.18 -1.10
CA ARG A 42 3.52 -14.69 -2.00
C ARG A 42 2.19 -15.36 -1.66
N ARG A 43 1.17 -14.57 -1.34
CA ARG A 43 -0.21 -15.03 -1.13
C ARG A 43 -1.12 -14.41 -2.19
N PHE A 44 -2.11 -15.17 -2.61
CA PHE A 44 -3.07 -14.74 -3.63
C PHE A 44 -4.49 -14.85 -3.08
N ILE A 45 -5.36 -13.94 -3.49
CA ILE A 45 -6.79 -14.07 -3.24
C ILE A 45 -7.31 -15.36 -3.87
N LYS A 46 -8.32 -15.98 -3.24
CA LYS A 46 -9.01 -17.12 -3.83
C LYS A 46 -9.79 -16.66 -5.08
N PRO A 47 -9.78 -17.41 -6.20
CA PRO A 47 -10.61 -17.08 -7.36
C PRO A 47 -12.07 -16.88 -6.97
N GLY A 48 -12.71 -15.87 -7.56
CA GLY A 48 -14.09 -15.47 -7.23
C GLY A 48 -14.27 -14.83 -5.86
N ARG A 49 -13.19 -14.41 -5.16
CA ARG A 49 -13.26 -13.78 -3.83
C ARG A 49 -12.62 -12.38 -3.75
N PRO A 50 -13.09 -11.41 -4.55
CA PRO A 50 -12.47 -10.09 -4.65
C PRO A 50 -12.51 -9.29 -3.34
N TRP A 51 -13.50 -9.52 -2.47
CA TRP A 51 -13.65 -8.79 -1.21
C TRP A 51 -12.44 -8.89 -0.27
N THR A 52 -11.61 -9.93 -0.42
CA THR A 52 -10.36 -10.08 0.37
C THR A 52 -9.30 -9.03 0.00
N ASN A 53 -9.41 -8.42 -1.18
CA ASN A 53 -8.56 -7.31 -1.63
C ASN A 53 -9.15 -5.93 -1.30
N GLY A 54 -10.33 -5.87 -0.68
CA GLY A 54 -11.08 -4.63 -0.49
C GLY A 54 -10.34 -3.53 0.29
N LYS A 55 -9.37 -3.89 1.14
CA LYS A 55 -8.51 -2.90 1.82
C LYS A 55 -7.61 -2.15 0.83
N ALA A 56 -6.97 -2.88 -0.10
CA ALA A 56 -6.12 -2.27 -1.11
C ALA A 56 -6.96 -1.45 -2.10
N GLU A 57 -8.12 -1.96 -2.51
CA GLU A 57 -9.05 -1.24 -3.39
C GLU A 57 -9.56 0.05 -2.75
N ARG A 58 -9.94 0.01 -1.47
CA ARG A 58 -10.39 1.21 -0.75
C ARG A 58 -9.27 2.23 -0.58
N PHE A 59 -8.05 1.79 -0.28
CA PHE A 59 -6.88 2.67 -0.27
C PHE A 59 -6.65 3.32 -1.63
N ASN A 60 -6.65 2.55 -2.72
CA ASN A 60 -6.44 3.09 -4.07
C ASN A 60 -7.52 4.09 -4.47
N ARG A 61 -8.77 3.91 -4.03
CA ARG A 61 -9.84 4.89 -4.23
C ARG A 61 -9.56 6.19 -3.47
N THR A 62 -9.20 6.08 -2.19
CA THR A 62 -8.83 7.25 -1.37
C THR A 62 -7.63 8.00 -1.94
N LEU A 63 -6.58 7.29 -2.35
CA LEU A 63 -5.40 7.84 -3.02
C LEU A 63 -5.78 8.61 -4.30
N GLN A 64 -6.71 8.06 -5.10
CA GLN A 64 -7.17 8.76 -6.31
C GLN A 64 -7.94 10.02 -5.97
N THR A 65 -8.90 9.95 -5.05
CA THR A 65 -9.75 11.08 -4.68
C THR A 65 -8.98 12.20 -3.98
N GLU A 66 -8.07 11.86 -3.06
CA GLU A 66 -7.46 12.82 -2.15
C GLU A 66 -6.06 13.27 -2.56
N TRP A 67 -5.43 12.59 -3.52
CA TRP A 67 -4.12 12.98 -4.04
C TRP A 67 -4.14 13.12 -5.56
N ALA A 68 -4.51 12.07 -6.29
CA ALA A 68 -4.35 12.08 -7.74
C ALA A 68 -5.24 13.12 -8.44
N TYR A 69 -6.44 13.34 -7.90
CA TYR A 69 -7.47 14.23 -8.47
C TYR A 69 -7.91 15.36 -7.54
N ALA A 70 -7.29 15.51 -6.37
CA ALA A 70 -7.62 16.60 -5.44
C ALA A 70 -7.09 17.97 -5.91
N THR A 71 -6.14 17.97 -6.85
CA THR A 71 -5.50 19.17 -7.39
C THR A 71 -5.32 19.02 -8.89
N ALA A 72 -5.51 20.11 -9.63
CA ALA A 72 -5.18 20.17 -11.05
C ALA A 72 -3.66 20.35 -11.21
N TRP A 73 -2.95 19.24 -11.27
CA TRP A 73 -1.49 19.22 -11.45
C TRP A 73 -1.09 19.69 -12.85
N SER A 74 0.01 20.43 -12.95
CA SER A 74 0.52 20.91 -14.24
C SER A 74 1.27 19.81 -15.01
N CYS A 75 1.88 18.86 -14.29
CA CYS A 75 2.53 17.69 -14.87
C CYS A 75 2.58 16.49 -13.92
N ASN A 76 2.99 15.32 -14.44
CA ASN A 76 3.11 14.09 -13.64
C ASN A 76 4.25 14.14 -12.61
N ASP A 77 5.31 14.91 -12.86
CA ASP A 77 6.44 15.02 -11.95
C ASP A 77 6.04 15.78 -10.69
N GLU A 78 5.30 16.86 -10.84
CA GLU A 78 4.71 17.63 -9.72
C GLU A 78 3.80 16.72 -8.87
N ARG A 79 2.90 15.97 -9.53
CA ARG A 79 2.01 15.02 -8.83
C ARG A 79 2.80 13.94 -8.09
N THR A 80 3.87 13.42 -8.72
CA THR A 80 4.75 12.40 -8.12
C THR A 80 5.50 12.94 -6.91
N ALA A 81 6.01 14.18 -6.98
CA ALA A 81 6.72 14.83 -5.89
C ALA A 81 5.83 15.04 -4.66
N ALA A 82 4.53 15.28 -4.86
CA ALA A 82 3.56 15.44 -3.76
C ALA A 82 3.18 14.11 -3.05
N LEU A 83 3.45 12.95 -3.68
CA LEU A 83 2.97 11.66 -3.19
C LEU A 83 3.52 11.30 -1.80
N ASP A 84 4.81 11.56 -1.54
CA ASP A 84 5.44 11.15 -0.29
C ASP A 84 4.93 11.96 0.92
N SER A 85 4.66 13.26 0.71
CA SER A 85 4.01 14.10 1.73
C SER A 85 2.57 13.61 2.01
N TRP A 86 1.81 13.31 0.95
CA TRP A 86 0.46 12.77 1.10
C TRP A 86 0.45 11.41 1.82
N LEU A 87 1.38 10.50 1.49
CA LEU A 87 1.49 9.19 2.16
C LEU A 87 1.85 9.35 3.64
N THR A 88 2.69 10.33 3.98
CA THR A 88 3.02 10.66 5.37
C THR A 88 1.75 11.10 6.10
N HIS A 89 1.05 12.11 5.57
CA HIS A 89 -0.22 12.58 6.14
C HIS A 89 -1.26 11.45 6.29
N TYR A 90 -1.47 10.65 5.24
CA TYR A 90 -2.40 9.52 5.25
C TYR A 90 -2.11 8.55 6.39
N ASN A 91 -0.83 8.19 6.59
CA ASN A 91 -0.46 7.17 7.58
C ASN A 91 -0.38 7.73 9.01
N THR A 92 0.01 8.99 9.20
CA THR A 92 0.34 9.52 10.53
C THR A 92 -0.68 10.50 11.11
N SER A 93 -1.55 11.07 10.28
CA SER A 93 -2.39 12.20 10.71
C SER A 93 -3.83 12.14 10.22
N ARG A 94 -4.08 11.56 9.03
CA ARG A 94 -5.42 11.47 8.46
C ARG A 94 -6.36 10.69 9.37
N SER A 95 -7.55 11.22 9.62
CA SER A 95 -8.57 10.56 10.44
C SER A 95 -9.25 9.40 9.69
N HIS A 96 -9.41 8.27 10.37
CA HIS A 96 -10.13 7.10 9.85
C HIS A 96 -11.29 6.72 10.77
N SER A 97 -12.52 6.78 10.25
CA SER A 97 -13.73 6.41 11.02
C SER A 97 -13.69 4.97 11.54
N ALA A 98 -13.20 4.03 10.73
CA ALA A 98 -13.01 2.63 11.13
C ALA A 98 -11.98 2.45 12.28
N LEU A 99 -11.20 3.48 12.59
CA LEU A 99 -10.21 3.51 13.67
C LEU A 99 -10.60 4.48 14.79
N GLY A 100 -11.87 4.89 14.88
CA GLY A 100 -12.33 5.86 15.89
C GLY A 100 -11.69 7.23 15.73
N GLY A 101 -11.41 7.63 14.49
CA GLY A 101 -10.79 8.92 14.15
C GLY A 101 -9.26 8.94 14.25
N ARG A 102 -8.63 7.83 14.60
CA ARG A 102 -7.16 7.71 14.70
C ARG A 102 -6.52 7.41 13.33
N PRO A 103 -5.25 7.81 13.12
CA PRO A 103 -4.53 7.53 11.89
C PRO A 103 -4.11 6.06 11.78
N PRO A 104 -3.84 5.55 10.56
CA PRO A 104 -3.45 4.15 10.34
C PRO A 104 -2.26 3.68 11.17
N ILE A 105 -1.26 4.55 11.41
CA ILE A 105 -0.09 4.22 12.24
C ILE A 105 -0.46 3.81 13.66
N SER A 106 -1.61 4.26 14.19
CA SER A 106 -2.08 3.89 15.53
C SER A 106 -2.41 2.40 15.68
N ARG A 107 -2.40 1.63 14.58
CA ARG A 107 -2.61 0.19 14.54
C ARG A 107 -1.32 -0.62 14.39
N LEU A 108 -0.20 0.04 14.12
CA LEU A 108 1.11 -0.58 14.23
C LEU A 108 1.42 -0.65 15.73
N ALA A 109 1.28 -1.84 16.30
CA ALA A 109 1.66 -2.07 17.69
C ALA A 109 3.17 -1.82 17.82
N ALA A 110 3.55 -0.99 18.79
CA ALA A 110 4.90 -0.98 19.33
C ALA A 110 5.12 -2.25 20.17
#